data_AF-A0A7S2EC99-F1
#
_entry.id   AF-A0A7S2EC99-F1
#
_cell.length_a   1.000
_cell.length_b   1.000
_cell.length_c   1.000
_cell.angle_alpha   90.00
_cell.angle_beta   90.00
_cell.angle_gamma   90.00
#
_symmetry.space_group_name_H-M   'P 1'
#
loop_
_entity.id
_entity.type
_entity.pdbx_description
1 polymer ?
#
loop_
_entity_poly.entity_id
_entity_poly.type
_entity_poly.pdbx_seq_one_letter_code
_entity_poly.pdbx_strand_id
1 'polypeptide(L)'
;MVMVIDGYTSPVTGGNFVDLVQKGFYTNMKISRSDGFVVQSGEPSEGPAIGYVGKPSKSVGAGKNGERLIPCEIAIRGDKGPIYETTIEDEGRGGEATVLPFSSYGAMGWARDEYEVNSGSSQFFWLLFDSDLTPAGKNVLDGRYPCFGYVVEGADFLSDVKEGDIIKSAKVTKGLELLQQPK
;
A
#
# COMPACT_ATOMS: atom_id res chain seq x y z
N MET A 1 -12.21 -0.15 -11.88
CA MET A 1 -12.09 0.18 -10.45
C MET A 1 -11.65 1.63 -10.30
N VAL A 2 -12.23 2.36 -9.36
CA VAL A 2 -11.82 3.71 -8.95
C VAL A 2 -11.40 3.65 -7.49
N MET A 3 -10.27 4.29 -7.16
CA MET A 3 -9.73 4.32 -5.80
C MET A 3 -9.52 5.77 -5.36
N VAL A 4 -9.69 6.01 -4.06
CA VAL A 4 -9.28 7.26 -3.41
C VAL A 4 -8.04 6.97 -2.59
N ILE A 5 -7.01 7.78 -2.80
CA ILE A 5 -5.73 7.72 -2.08
C ILE A 5 -5.74 8.82 -1.02
N ASP A 6 -5.50 8.46 0.24
CA ASP A 6 -5.51 9.41 1.35
C ASP A 6 -4.10 9.93 1.65
N GLY A 7 -3.80 11.11 1.08
CA GLY A 7 -2.56 11.83 1.35
C GLY A 7 -2.56 12.66 2.65
N TYR A 8 -3.67 12.78 3.38
CA TYR A 8 -3.70 13.43 4.70
C TYR A 8 -3.13 12.49 5.76
N THR A 9 -3.53 11.23 5.69
CA THR A 9 -3.20 10.22 6.68
C THR A 9 -1.95 9.42 6.29
N SER A 10 -1.77 9.18 5.00
CA SER A 10 -0.64 8.42 4.45
C SER A 10 0.10 9.18 3.34
N PRO A 11 0.65 10.37 3.65
CA PRO A 11 1.31 11.23 2.65
C PRO A 11 2.48 10.55 1.93
N VAL A 12 3.31 9.78 2.63
CA VAL A 12 4.49 9.13 2.02
C VAL A 12 4.05 7.94 1.16
N THR A 13 3.19 7.09 1.70
CA THR A 13 2.72 5.88 1.00
C THR A 13 1.85 6.23 -0.20
N GLY A 14 0.85 7.08 0.02
CA GLY A 14 -0.05 7.56 -1.03
C GLY A 14 0.70 8.37 -2.10
N GLY A 15 1.62 9.24 -1.70
CA GLY A 15 2.46 10.00 -2.62
C GLY A 15 3.33 9.09 -3.50
N ASN A 16 3.95 8.07 -2.92
CA ASN A 16 4.75 7.11 -3.69
C ASN A 16 3.89 6.31 -4.68
N PHE A 17 2.71 5.82 -4.27
CA PHE A 17 1.79 5.12 -5.17
C PHE A 17 1.40 6.01 -6.36
N VAL A 18 1.01 7.27 -6.10
CA VAL A 18 0.62 8.23 -7.14
C VAL A 18 1.78 8.56 -8.09
N ASP A 19 3.01 8.72 -7.57
CA ASP A 19 4.22 8.89 -8.39
C ASP A 19 4.45 7.69 -9.33
N LEU A 20 4.30 6.47 -8.82
CA LEU A 20 4.48 5.26 -9.62
C LEU A 20 3.39 5.08 -10.68
N VAL A 21 2.14 5.46 -10.38
CA VAL A 21 1.07 5.54 -11.37
C VAL A 21 1.41 6.55 -12.48
N GLN A 22 1.91 7.74 -12.13
CA GLN A 22 2.33 8.76 -13.09
C GLN A 22 3.45 8.31 -14.01
N LYS A 23 4.38 7.52 -13.48
CA LYS A 23 5.48 6.92 -14.25
C LYS A 23 5.04 5.74 -15.11
N GLY A 24 3.78 5.33 -15.03
CA GLY A 24 3.24 4.18 -15.75
C GLY A 24 3.77 2.85 -15.22
N PHE A 25 4.37 2.81 -14.03
CA PHE A 25 5.06 1.64 -13.48
C PHE A 25 4.14 0.41 -13.38
N TYR A 26 2.87 0.61 -13.02
CA TYR A 26 1.89 -0.46 -12.89
C TYR A 26 1.25 -0.89 -14.22
N THR A 27 1.62 -0.28 -15.35
CA THR A 27 1.07 -0.62 -16.67
C THR A 27 1.59 -1.98 -17.13
N ASN A 28 0.66 -2.85 -17.54
CA ASN A 28 0.91 -4.26 -17.89
C ASN A 28 1.52 -5.09 -16.75
N MET A 29 1.35 -4.66 -15.50
CA MET A 29 1.86 -5.39 -14.35
C MET A 29 0.97 -6.57 -13.99
N LYS A 30 1.57 -7.68 -13.60
CA LYS A 30 0.84 -8.88 -13.19
C LYS A 30 0.33 -8.77 -11.76
N ILE A 31 -0.78 -9.43 -11.49
CA ILE A 31 -1.20 -9.81 -10.15
C ILE A 31 -0.30 -10.97 -9.71
N SER A 32 0.47 -10.77 -8.64
CA SER A 32 1.43 -11.75 -8.13
C SER A 32 0.83 -12.73 -7.13
N ARG A 33 -0.30 -12.36 -6.52
CA ARG A 33 -1.03 -13.21 -5.56
C ARG A 33 -2.51 -12.86 -5.58
N SER A 34 -3.36 -13.88 -5.60
CA SER A 34 -4.81 -13.78 -5.33
C SER A 34 -5.25 -15.06 -4.64
N ASP A 35 -5.54 -15.00 -3.34
CA ASP A 35 -5.80 -16.18 -2.50
C ASP A 35 -7.10 -16.10 -1.69
N GLY A 36 -7.98 -15.16 -2.06
CA GLY A 36 -9.26 -14.93 -1.39
C GLY A 36 -9.16 -14.06 -0.12
N PHE A 37 -7.96 -13.78 0.39
CA PHE A 37 -7.75 -12.79 1.46
C PHE A 37 -7.27 -11.46 0.91
N VAL A 38 -6.35 -11.50 -0.04
CA VAL A 38 -5.79 -10.32 -0.70
C VAL A 38 -5.60 -10.55 -2.18
N VAL A 39 -5.64 -9.45 -2.94
CA VAL A 39 -5.12 -9.37 -4.31
C VAL A 39 -3.90 -8.47 -4.28
N GLN A 40 -2.74 -8.96 -4.68
CA GLN A 40 -1.46 -8.23 -4.59
C GLN A 40 -0.82 -8.03 -5.96
N SER A 41 -0.20 -6.87 -6.14
CA SER A 41 0.61 -6.53 -7.32
C SER A 41 1.75 -5.58 -6.93
N GLY A 42 2.45 -5.03 -7.91
CA GLY A 42 3.53 -4.05 -7.73
C GLY A 42 4.93 -4.62 -7.75
N GLU A 43 5.09 -5.93 -8.00
CA GLU A 43 6.39 -6.58 -8.16
C GLU A 43 6.84 -6.54 -9.64
N PRO A 44 8.07 -6.10 -9.94
CA PRO A 44 8.62 -6.17 -11.29
C PRO A 44 8.69 -7.61 -11.81
N SER A 45 8.33 -7.83 -13.08
CA SER A 45 8.41 -9.15 -13.69
C SER A 45 9.81 -9.53 -14.18
N GLU A 46 10.74 -8.57 -14.22
CA GLU A 46 12.07 -8.72 -14.78
C GLU A 46 13.14 -8.21 -13.83
N GLY A 47 14.30 -8.86 -13.85
CA GLY A 47 15.45 -8.50 -13.04
C GLY A 47 15.37 -9.00 -11.60
N PRO A 48 16.41 -8.70 -10.79
CA PRO A 48 16.51 -9.18 -9.42
C PRO A 48 15.72 -8.32 -8.41
N ALA A 49 15.20 -7.17 -8.85
CA ALA A 49 14.52 -6.22 -7.98
C ALA A 49 13.08 -6.65 -7.70
N ILE A 50 12.69 -6.64 -6.43
CA ILE A 50 11.32 -6.99 -6.00
C ILE A 50 10.41 -5.77 -5.87
N GLY A 51 10.91 -4.59 -6.26
CA GLY A 51 10.19 -3.33 -6.20
C GLY A 51 10.72 -2.29 -7.19
N TYR A 52 10.12 -1.11 -7.19
CA TYR A 52 10.51 -0.01 -8.08
C TYR A 52 11.95 0.42 -7.81
N VAL A 53 12.82 0.31 -8.82
CA VAL A 53 14.20 0.80 -8.75
C VAL A 53 14.22 2.31 -8.94
N GLY A 54 14.84 3.02 -7.99
CA GLY A 54 14.90 4.48 -7.99
C GLY A 54 16.26 5.00 -7.56
N LYS A 55 16.54 6.26 -7.88
CA LYS A 55 17.76 6.92 -7.40
C LYS A 55 17.66 7.11 -5.88
N PRO A 56 18.62 6.61 -5.08
CA PRO A 56 18.61 6.80 -3.64
C PRO A 56 18.80 8.28 -3.29
N SER A 57 18.25 8.68 -2.14
CA SER A 57 18.42 10.03 -1.59
C SER A 57 18.41 9.97 -0.06
N LYS A 58 18.59 11.12 0.61
CA LYS A 58 18.47 11.17 2.09
C LYS A 58 17.09 10.74 2.60
N SER A 59 16.06 10.88 1.76
CA SER A 59 14.66 10.58 2.10
C SER A 59 14.13 9.34 1.38
N VAL A 60 14.99 8.63 0.62
CA VAL A 60 14.63 7.43 -0.14
C VAL A 60 15.65 6.35 0.17
N GLY A 61 15.21 5.31 0.86
CA GLY A 61 16.04 4.15 1.15
C GLY A 61 16.41 3.38 -0.11
N ALA A 62 17.47 2.59 -0.03
CA ALA A 62 17.97 1.77 -1.11
C ALA A 62 17.90 0.29 -0.72
N GLY A 63 17.06 -0.47 -1.43
CA GLY A 63 17.05 -1.92 -1.33
C GLY A 63 18.29 -2.55 -1.94
N LYS A 64 18.44 -3.86 -1.74
CA LYS A 64 19.61 -4.64 -2.16
C LYS A 64 19.90 -4.50 -3.66
N ASN A 65 18.88 -4.32 -4.49
CA ASN A 65 18.99 -4.18 -5.94
C ASN A 65 18.67 -2.75 -6.41
N GLY A 66 18.73 -1.76 -5.52
CA GLY A 66 18.44 -0.35 -5.83
C GLY A 66 16.95 -0.01 -5.77
N GLU A 67 16.13 -0.84 -5.14
CA GLU A 67 14.72 -0.54 -4.89
C GLU A 67 14.62 0.76 -4.09
N ARG A 68 13.72 1.66 -4.50
CA ARG A 68 13.28 2.78 -3.69
C ARG A 68 12.52 2.22 -2.52
N LEU A 69 13.02 2.41 -1.31
CA LEU A 69 12.33 2.07 -0.08
C LEU A 69 11.72 3.32 0.55
N ILE A 70 10.48 3.20 1.01
CA ILE A 70 9.79 4.23 1.78
C ILE A 70 9.59 3.75 3.23
N PRO A 71 9.62 4.65 4.22
CA PRO A 71 9.36 4.26 5.60
C PRO A 71 7.95 3.68 5.77
N CYS A 72 7.78 2.74 6.69
CA CYS A 72 6.44 2.39 7.17
C CYS A 72 5.79 3.64 7.76
N GLU A 73 4.51 3.83 7.47
CA GLU A 73 3.74 5.01 7.85
C GLU A 73 2.38 4.56 8.37
N ILE A 74 2.12 4.82 9.65
CA ILE A 74 0.87 4.40 10.32
C ILE A 74 0.31 5.59 11.07
N ALA A 75 -0.94 5.94 10.80
CA ALA A 75 -1.64 6.96 11.57
C ALA A 75 -2.56 6.33 12.61
N ILE A 76 -2.36 6.72 13.86
CA ILE A 76 -3.13 6.24 15.00
C ILE A 76 -4.16 7.29 15.40
N ARG A 77 -5.38 6.85 15.73
CA ARG A 77 -6.47 7.74 16.09
C ARG A 77 -6.13 8.49 17.38
N GLY A 78 -6.16 9.83 17.31
CA GLY A 78 -5.87 10.71 18.44
C GLY A 78 -4.46 11.30 18.40
N ASP A 79 -3.56 10.71 17.61
CA ASP A 79 -2.23 11.28 17.38
C ASP A 79 -2.31 12.50 16.46
N LYS A 80 -1.31 13.38 16.56
CA LYS A 80 -1.22 14.59 15.73
C LYS A 80 -0.78 14.33 14.29
N GLY A 81 -0.29 13.13 14.00
CA GLY A 81 0.22 12.71 12.71
C GLY A 81 0.64 11.24 12.73
N PRO A 82 1.05 10.70 11.59
CA PRO A 82 1.52 9.31 11.52
C PRO A 82 2.85 9.12 12.25
N ILE A 83 3.02 7.92 12.77
CA ILE A 83 4.32 7.38 13.18
C ILE A 83 5.02 6.79 11.94
N TYR A 84 6.34 6.82 11.97
CA TYR A 84 7.18 6.34 10.86
C TYR A 84 8.18 5.30 11.35
N GLU A 85 8.57 4.42 10.43
CA GLU A 85 9.66 3.45 10.64
C GLU A 85 9.43 2.44 11.77
N THR A 86 8.19 2.32 12.24
CA THR A 86 7.79 1.46 13.35
C THR A 86 6.38 0.90 13.10
N THR A 87 5.90 0.02 13.98
CA THR A 87 4.53 -0.50 13.99
C THR A 87 3.86 -0.22 15.34
N ILE A 88 2.54 -0.37 15.43
CA ILE A 88 1.85 -0.19 16.72
C ILE A 88 2.30 -1.24 17.75
N GLU A 89 2.67 -2.44 17.29
CA GLU A 89 3.17 -3.52 18.14
C GLU A 89 4.56 -3.18 18.69
N ASP A 90 5.45 -2.67 17.84
CA ASP A 90 6.81 -2.26 18.23
C ASP A 90 6.80 -1.10 19.24
N GLU A 91 5.82 -0.19 19.13
CA GLU A 91 5.60 0.91 20.07
C GLU A 91 4.88 0.47 21.37
N GLY A 92 4.48 -0.80 21.50
CA GLY A 92 3.71 -1.28 22.65
C GLY A 92 2.27 -0.73 22.72
N ARG A 93 1.74 -0.30 21.57
CA ARG A 93 0.40 0.28 21.35
C ARG A 93 -0.55 -0.69 20.66
N GLY A 94 -0.31 -1.99 20.81
CA GLY A 94 -1.13 -3.05 20.21
C GLY A 94 -2.61 -2.88 20.54
N GLY A 95 -3.46 -2.96 19.51
CA GLY A 95 -4.92 -2.79 19.62
C GLY A 95 -5.42 -1.34 19.59
N GLU A 96 -4.55 -0.33 19.53
CA GLU A 96 -4.98 1.04 19.25
C GLU A 96 -5.55 1.16 17.82
N ALA A 97 -6.62 1.94 17.67
CA ALA A 97 -7.30 2.09 16.39
C ALA A 97 -6.51 3.00 15.44
N THR A 98 -6.30 2.55 14.19
CA THR A 98 -5.74 3.40 13.14
C THR A 98 -6.78 4.39 12.59
N VAL A 99 -6.30 5.45 11.95
CA VAL A 99 -7.16 6.41 11.24
C VAL A 99 -7.76 5.78 9.98
N LEU A 100 -6.95 5.02 9.23
CA LEU A 100 -7.37 4.21 8.08
C LEU A 100 -7.32 2.72 8.47
N PRO A 101 -8.47 2.11 8.84
CA PRO A 101 -8.53 0.70 9.17
C PRO A 101 -8.73 -0.19 7.94
N PHE A 102 -8.12 -1.37 7.97
CA PHE A 102 -8.37 -2.53 7.09
C PHE A 102 -9.70 -3.23 7.43
N SER A 103 -10.78 -2.45 7.45
CA SER A 103 -12.13 -2.92 7.84
C SER A 103 -13.09 -3.06 6.66
N SER A 104 -12.67 -2.66 5.46
CA SER A 104 -13.50 -2.61 4.27
C SER A 104 -12.92 -3.44 3.14
N TYR A 105 -13.79 -4.15 2.45
CA TYR A 105 -13.47 -4.79 1.19
C TYR A 105 -12.94 -3.76 0.19
N GLY A 106 -11.78 -4.01 -0.41
CA GLY A 106 -11.08 -3.07 -1.28
C GLY A 106 -10.20 -2.03 -0.56
N ALA A 107 -9.98 -2.16 0.76
CA ALA A 107 -8.95 -1.38 1.46
C ALA A 107 -7.57 -1.65 0.84
N MET A 108 -6.77 -0.60 0.64
CA MET A 108 -5.48 -0.68 -0.02
C MET A 108 -4.34 -0.63 0.98
N GLY A 109 -3.55 -1.70 1.02
CA GLY A 109 -2.40 -1.85 1.90
C GLY A 109 -1.08 -1.83 1.16
N TRP A 110 -0.08 -1.21 1.76
CA TRP A 110 1.29 -1.20 1.24
C TRP A 110 2.04 -2.44 1.69
N ALA A 111 2.53 -3.24 0.73
CA ALA A 111 3.22 -4.48 1.06
C ALA A 111 4.67 -4.21 1.47
N ARG A 112 5.10 -4.97 2.47
CA ARG A 112 6.47 -4.99 3.01
C ARG A 112 6.80 -6.42 3.48
N ASP A 113 8.09 -6.67 3.68
CA ASP A 113 8.59 -7.83 4.40
C ASP A 113 8.09 -7.75 5.85
N GLU A 114 7.70 -8.89 6.40
CA GLU A 114 7.14 -8.97 7.75
C GLU A 114 8.14 -8.51 8.82
N TYR A 115 9.43 -8.82 8.64
CA TYR A 115 10.47 -8.56 9.63
C TYR A 115 11.26 -7.28 9.38
N GLU A 116 11.07 -6.63 8.22
CA GLU A 116 11.75 -5.39 7.84
C GLU A 116 10.72 -4.28 7.60
N VAL A 117 10.46 -3.48 8.63
CA VAL A 117 9.40 -2.46 8.65
C VAL A 117 9.53 -1.46 7.47
N ASN A 118 10.76 -1.10 7.10
CA ASN A 118 11.03 -0.10 6.04
C ASN A 118 11.33 -0.72 4.67
N SER A 119 10.89 -1.96 4.40
CA SER A 119 11.18 -2.64 3.14
C SER A 119 10.17 -2.34 2.02
N GLY A 120 9.12 -1.55 2.29
CA GLY A 120 8.07 -1.25 1.32
C GLY A 120 8.60 -0.43 0.14
N SER A 121 8.27 -0.83 -1.09
CA SER A 121 8.82 -0.20 -2.30
C SER A 121 7.79 0.20 -3.36
N SER A 122 7.07 -0.79 -3.90
CA SER A 122 6.05 -0.57 -4.93
C SER A 122 4.91 -1.57 -4.89
N GLN A 123 5.06 -2.63 -4.11
CA GLN A 123 4.06 -3.66 -3.93
C GLN A 123 2.92 -3.15 -3.06
N PHE A 124 1.70 -3.46 -3.47
CA PHE A 124 0.48 -3.10 -2.74
C PHE A 124 -0.55 -4.20 -2.92
N PHE A 125 -1.54 -4.22 -2.04
CA PHE A 125 -2.63 -5.18 -2.08
C PHE A 125 -3.99 -4.54 -1.84
N TRP A 126 -5.02 -5.14 -2.39
CA TRP A 126 -6.41 -4.94 -1.99
C TRP A 126 -6.81 -6.01 -0.99
N LEU A 127 -7.44 -5.59 0.10
CA LEU A 127 -8.05 -6.49 1.06
C LEU A 127 -9.37 -7.03 0.50
N LEU A 128 -9.53 -8.35 0.48
CA LEU A 128 -10.80 -9.01 0.12
C LEU A 128 -11.61 -9.46 1.34
N PHE A 129 -11.05 -9.26 2.53
CA PHE A 129 -11.66 -9.69 3.78
C PHE A 129 -12.84 -8.79 4.12
N ASP A 130 -14.04 -9.37 4.07
CA ASP A 130 -15.28 -8.72 4.49
C ASP A 130 -15.45 -8.85 6.02
N SER A 131 -15.62 -7.72 6.69
CA SER A 131 -15.84 -7.67 8.13
C SER A 131 -17.19 -8.25 8.54
N ASP A 132 -18.17 -8.37 7.64
CA ASP A 132 -19.46 -9.01 7.91
C ASP A 132 -19.38 -10.55 7.94
N LEU A 133 -18.34 -11.15 7.34
CA LEU A 133 -18.17 -12.61 7.24
C LEU A 133 -17.20 -13.20 8.27
N THR A 134 -16.63 -12.37 9.15
CA THR A 134 -15.47 -12.74 9.98
C THR A 134 -15.64 -12.27 11.43
N PRO A 135 -15.15 -13.02 12.44
CA PRO A 135 -15.39 -12.68 13.84
C PRO A 135 -14.79 -11.32 14.20
N ALA A 136 -15.54 -10.53 14.97
CA ALA A 136 -15.06 -9.27 15.52
C ALA A 136 -13.72 -9.48 16.28
N GLY A 137 -12.70 -8.69 15.94
CA GLY A 137 -11.42 -8.66 16.68
C GLY A 137 -10.22 -9.38 16.04
N LYS A 138 -10.26 -9.72 14.74
CA LYS A 138 -9.13 -10.35 14.01
C LYS A 138 -8.53 -9.51 12.87
N ASN A 139 -8.65 -8.19 12.91
CA ASN A 139 -7.89 -7.36 11.97
C ASN A 139 -6.42 -7.35 12.40
N VAL A 140 -5.61 -8.22 11.78
CA VAL A 140 -4.16 -8.36 12.03
C VAL A 140 -3.31 -7.45 11.15
N LEU A 141 -3.94 -6.64 10.28
CA LEU A 141 -3.25 -5.75 9.35
C LEU A 141 -3.13 -4.33 9.92
N ASP A 142 -4.14 -3.88 10.68
CA ASP A 142 -4.13 -2.57 11.32
C ASP A 142 -2.87 -2.40 12.16
N GLY A 143 -2.16 -1.31 11.88
CA GLY A 143 -0.93 -0.95 12.59
C GLY A 143 0.26 -1.88 12.33
N ARG A 144 0.14 -2.91 11.48
CA ARG A 144 1.28 -3.67 10.94
C ARG A 144 1.62 -3.24 9.52
N TYR A 145 0.63 -2.84 8.72
CA TYR A 145 0.81 -2.36 7.35
C TYR A 145 0.23 -0.94 7.18
N PRO A 146 0.84 -0.11 6.31
CA PRO A 146 0.23 1.16 5.90
C PRO A 146 -1.04 0.90 5.08
N CYS A 147 -2.19 1.35 5.56
CA CYS A 147 -3.40 1.49 4.75
C CYS A 147 -3.40 2.90 4.15
N PHE A 148 -3.50 3.03 2.83
CA PHE A 148 -3.28 4.33 2.15
C PHE A 148 -4.42 4.75 1.23
N GLY A 149 -5.48 3.95 1.13
CA GLY A 149 -6.62 4.27 0.29
C GLY A 149 -7.68 3.18 0.26
N TYR A 150 -8.74 3.44 -0.49
CA TYR A 150 -9.88 2.53 -0.64
C TYR A 150 -10.38 2.53 -2.07
N VAL A 151 -10.86 1.37 -2.53
CA VAL A 151 -11.68 1.27 -3.74
C VAL A 151 -13.06 1.88 -3.43
N VAL A 152 -13.48 2.85 -4.25
CA VAL A 152 -14.78 3.53 -4.13
C VAL A 152 -15.77 3.16 -5.22
N GLU A 153 -15.29 2.58 -6.34
CA GLU A 153 -16.14 2.06 -7.41
C GLU A 153 -15.54 0.80 -8.03
N GLY A 154 -16.37 -0.21 -8.28
CA GLY A 154 -15.97 -1.46 -8.92
C GLY A 154 -15.21 -2.43 -8.01
N ALA A 155 -15.43 -2.38 -6.70
CA ALA A 155 -14.77 -3.31 -5.78
C ALA A 155 -15.18 -4.76 -6.07
N ASP A 156 -16.42 -5.00 -6.50
CA ASP A 156 -16.96 -6.30 -6.91
C ASP A 156 -16.10 -7.04 -7.95
N PHE A 157 -15.35 -6.33 -8.79
CA PHE A 157 -14.42 -6.98 -9.72
C PHE A 157 -13.26 -7.71 -9.05
N LEU A 158 -12.89 -7.33 -7.81
CA LEU A 158 -11.75 -7.90 -7.10
C LEU A 158 -11.91 -9.40 -6.81
N SER A 159 -13.14 -9.91 -6.64
CA SER A 159 -13.38 -11.34 -6.40
C SER A 159 -13.04 -12.21 -7.61
N ASP A 160 -13.06 -11.63 -8.81
CA ASP A 160 -12.80 -12.33 -10.06
C ASP A 160 -11.33 -12.25 -10.48
N VAL A 161 -10.54 -11.39 -9.83
CA VAL A 161 -9.12 -11.20 -10.13
C VAL A 161 -8.31 -12.42 -9.67
N LYS A 162 -7.50 -12.95 -10.57
CA LYS A 162 -6.66 -14.14 -10.37
C LYS A 162 -5.18 -13.80 -10.45
N GLU A 163 -4.37 -14.67 -9.85
CA GLU A 163 -2.93 -14.64 -10.08
C GLU A 163 -2.64 -14.73 -11.59
N GLY A 164 -1.73 -13.87 -12.07
CA GLY A 164 -1.39 -13.77 -13.48
C GLY A 164 -2.25 -12.80 -14.31
N ASP A 165 -3.37 -12.31 -13.76
CA ASP A 165 -4.12 -11.21 -14.39
C ASP A 165 -3.26 -9.95 -14.50
N ILE A 166 -3.66 -9.02 -15.37
CA ILE A 166 -2.82 -7.88 -15.76
C ILE A 166 -3.53 -6.56 -15.49
N ILE A 167 -2.87 -5.68 -14.72
CA ILE A 167 -3.21 -4.27 -14.64
C ILE A 167 -2.89 -3.63 -15.99
N LYS A 168 -3.90 -3.46 -16.84
CA LYS A 168 -3.70 -2.89 -18.18
C LYS A 168 -3.21 -1.45 -18.14
N SER A 169 -3.71 -0.66 -17.21
CA SER A 169 -3.30 0.73 -17.01
C SER A 169 -3.80 1.25 -15.67
N ALA A 170 -3.08 2.19 -15.08
CA ALA A 170 -3.56 3.01 -13.98
C ALA A 170 -3.36 4.49 -14.35
N LYS A 171 -4.31 5.37 -13.96
CA LYS A 171 -4.23 6.80 -14.26
C LYS A 171 -4.76 7.62 -13.09
N VAL A 172 -4.03 8.66 -12.73
CA VAL A 172 -4.51 9.69 -11.79
C VAL A 172 -5.54 10.55 -12.51
N THR A 173 -6.77 10.58 -12.00
CA THR A 173 -7.89 11.33 -12.61
C THR A 173 -8.14 12.68 -11.95
N LYS A 174 -7.78 12.84 -10.66
CA LYS A 174 -7.92 14.08 -9.86
C LYS A 174 -6.81 14.15 -8.80
N GLY A 175 -6.47 15.35 -8.32
CA GLY A 175 -5.57 15.55 -7.18
C GLY A 175 -4.08 15.43 -7.50
N LEU A 176 -3.69 15.42 -8.77
CA LEU A 176 -2.27 15.33 -9.16
C LEU A 176 -1.46 16.55 -8.70
N GLU A 177 -2.09 17.71 -8.69
CA GLU A 177 -1.55 18.98 -8.20
C GLU A 177 -1.19 18.96 -6.70
N LEU A 178 -1.70 17.99 -5.94
CA LEU A 178 -1.38 17.80 -4.53
C LEU A 178 -0.10 16.99 -4.32
N LEU A 179 0.40 16.29 -5.35
CA LEU A 179 1.63 15.49 -5.26
C LEU A 179 2.84 16.40 -5.14
N GLN A 180 3.57 16.29 -4.04
CA GLN A 180 4.84 16.97 -3.83
C GLN A 180 5.99 15.97 -3.89
N GLN A 181 6.88 16.17 -4.85
CA GLN A 181 8.09 15.36 -4.97
C GLN A 181 9.14 15.82 -3.93
N PRO A 182 9.91 14.89 -3.34
CA PRO A 182 11.04 15.26 -2.50
C PRO A 182 12.04 16.12 -3.29
N LYS A 183 12.58 17.16 -2.64
CA LYS A 183 13.56 18.10 -3.22
C LYS A 183 14.99 17.54 -3.19
#